data_AF-A0A3A0F349-F1
#
_entry.id   AF-A0A3A0F349-F1
#
_cell.length_a   1.000
_cell.length_b   1.000
_cell.length_c   1.000
_cell.angle_alpha   90.00
_cell.angle_beta   90.00
_cell.angle_gamma   90.00
#
_symmetry.space_group_name_H-M   'P 1'
#
loop_
_entity.id
_entity.type
_entity.pdbx_description
1 polymer ?
#
loop_
_entity_poly.entity_id
_entity_poly.type
_entity_poly.pdbx_seq_one_letter_code
_entity_poly.pdbx_strand_id
1 'polypeptide(L)'
;MAARYPGSPSTVSLREAVYDLFESLRAALTTRLELVALEGRRAGIALAQMLLVGVIGAILGISAWLVAVWGITWGLMALGLAPWLAILLVIAANLIGAWICVVAVKKLAQRLLFPATLKHLHVKNPAGASE
;
A
#
# COMPACT_ATOMS: atom_id res chain seq x y z
N MET A 1 11.06 -10.35 -74.54
CA MET A 1 9.92 -10.16 -73.63
C MET A 1 9.72 -11.46 -72.88
N ALA A 2 10.27 -11.58 -71.66
CA ALA A 2 10.09 -12.76 -70.81
C ALA A 2 9.87 -12.27 -69.37
N ALA A 3 8.60 -12.27 -68.95
CA ALA A 3 8.21 -11.86 -67.61
C ALA A 3 8.72 -12.89 -66.60
N ARG A 4 9.69 -12.49 -65.78
CA ARG A 4 10.02 -13.18 -64.53
C ARG A 4 8.87 -12.91 -63.57
N TYR A 5 7.92 -13.84 -63.47
CA TYR A 5 6.88 -13.77 -62.47
C TYR A 5 7.50 -13.82 -61.06
N PRO A 6 7.09 -12.93 -60.14
CA PRO A 6 7.56 -12.92 -58.77
C PRO A 6 7.12 -14.21 -58.08
N GLY A 7 8.02 -14.78 -57.28
CA GLY A 7 7.74 -15.96 -56.45
C GLY A 7 6.45 -15.76 -55.67
N SER A 8 5.63 -16.81 -55.66
CA SER A 8 4.37 -16.90 -54.93
C SER A 8 4.50 -16.34 -53.51
N PRO A 9 3.59 -15.46 -53.05
CA PRO A 9 3.56 -15.04 -51.66
C PRO A 9 3.28 -16.29 -50.82
N SER A 10 4.27 -16.75 -50.08
CA SER A 10 4.14 -17.80 -49.08
C SER A 10 2.96 -17.43 -48.19
N THR A 11 1.88 -18.18 -48.25
CA THR A 11 0.74 -18.03 -47.34
C THR A 11 1.26 -18.34 -45.94
N VAL A 12 1.75 -17.31 -45.24
CA VAL A 12 2.12 -17.42 -43.83
C VAL A 12 0.92 -18.03 -43.13
N SER A 13 1.08 -19.25 -42.62
CA SER A 13 -0.03 -19.96 -42.03
C SER A 13 -0.45 -19.17 -40.80
N LEU A 14 -1.72 -18.76 -40.72
CA LEU A 14 -2.29 -18.06 -39.55
C LEU A 14 -1.94 -18.76 -38.22
N ARG A 15 -1.78 -20.08 -38.28
CA ARG A 15 -1.31 -20.92 -37.19
C ARG A 15 0.11 -20.56 -36.76
N GLU A 16 1.05 -20.44 -37.70
CA GLU A 16 2.45 -20.09 -37.43
C GLU A 16 2.56 -18.68 -36.85
N ALA A 17 1.79 -17.72 -37.37
CA ALA A 17 1.75 -16.37 -36.83
C ALA A 17 1.22 -16.31 -35.38
N VAL A 18 0.22 -17.12 -35.04
CA VAL A 18 -0.30 -17.23 -33.66
C VAL A 18 0.71 -17.92 -32.74
N TYR A 19 1.43 -18.93 -33.22
CA TYR A 19 2.50 -19.57 -32.44
C TYR A 19 3.67 -18.62 -32.18
N ASP A 20 4.08 -17.83 -33.17
CA ASP A 20 5.16 -16.86 -33.06
C ASP A 20 4.77 -15.69 -32.13
N LEU A 21 3.50 -15.25 -32.18
CA LEU A 21 2.95 -14.28 -31.24
C LEU A 21 2.91 -14.84 -29.80
N PHE A 22 2.58 -16.12 -29.65
CA PHE A 22 2.53 -16.77 -28.34
C PHE A 22 3.93 -16.99 -27.75
N GLU A 23 4.91 -17.40 -28.58
CA GLU A 23 6.32 -17.52 -28.21
C GLU A 23 6.89 -16.16 -27.79
N SER A 24 6.66 -15.11 -28.58
CA SER A 24 7.13 -13.75 -28.26
C SER A 24 6.48 -13.17 -27.00
N LEU A 25 5.18 -13.41 -26.78
CA LEU A 25 4.50 -13.07 -25.53
C LEU A 25 5.09 -13.83 -24.34
N ARG A 26 5.32 -15.14 -24.49
CA ARG A 26 5.89 -15.99 -23.44
C ARG A 26 7.31 -15.55 -23.10
N ALA A 27 8.14 -15.30 -24.10
CA ALA A 27 9.50 -14.79 -23.94
C ALA A 27 9.52 -13.45 -23.20
N ALA A 28 8.65 -12.51 -23.60
CA ALA A 28 8.50 -11.21 -22.93
C ALA A 28 8.02 -11.36 -21.47
N LEU A 29 7.09 -12.27 -21.21
CA LEU A 29 6.61 -12.57 -19.85
C LEU A 29 7.73 -13.16 -18.98
N THR A 30 8.54 -14.09 -19.48
CA THR A 30 9.67 -14.66 -18.72
C THR A 30 10.67 -13.60 -18.28
N THR A 31 11.05 -12.66 -19.15
CA THR A 31 11.97 -11.57 -18.78
C THR A 31 11.36 -10.63 -17.74
N ARG A 32 10.04 -10.35 -17.85
CA ARG A 32 9.33 -9.53 -16.86
C ARG A 32 9.18 -10.26 -15.52
N LEU A 33 8.90 -11.56 -15.53
CA LEU A 33 8.79 -12.38 -14.33
C LEU A 33 10.14 -12.54 -13.62
N GLU A 34 11.24 -12.64 -14.36
CA GLU A 34 12.59 -12.69 -13.78
C GLU A 34 12.94 -11.36 -13.09
N LEU A 35 12.62 -10.22 -13.72
CA LEU A 35 12.73 -8.90 -13.10
C LEU A 35 11.81 -8.76 -11.87
N VAL A 36 10.56 -9.20 -11.95
CA VAL A 36 9.60 -9.19 -10.83
C VAL A 36 10.04 -10.13 -9.71
N ALA A 37 10.72 -11.24 -10.01
CA ALA A 37 11.27 -12.13 -9.00
C ALA A 37 12.46 -11.49 -8.27
N LEU A 38 13.34 -10.79 -8.99
CA LEU A 38 14.44 -10.03 -8.39
C LEU A 38 13.93 -8.82 -7.58
N GLU A 39 13.00 -8.04 -8.13
CA GLU A 39 12.36 -6.92 -7.44
C GLU A 39 11.52 -7.38 -6.27
N GLY A 40 10.80 -8.49 -6.40
CA GLY A 40 10.01 -9.10 -5.34
C GLY A 40 10.87 -9.62 -4.20
N ARG A 41 12.04 -10.20 -4.48
CA ARG A 41 13.01 -10.59 -3.45
C ARG A 41 13.59 -9.37 -2.74
N ARG A 42 13.94 -8.31 -3.48
CA ARG A 42 14.46 -7.07 -2.91
C ARG A 42 13.41 -6.30 -2.11
N ALA A 43 12.19 -6.20 -2.63
CA ALA A 43 11.04 -5.61 -1.97
C ALA A 43 10.64 -6.44 -0.75
N GLY A 44 10.72 -7.77 -0.80
CA GLY A 44 10.48 -8.66 0.33
C GLY A 44 11.47 -8.45 1.48
N ILE A 45 12.77 -8.32 1.17
CA ILE A 45 13.78 -7.98 2.17
C ILE A 45 13.51 -6.59 2.77
N ALA A 46 13.17 -5.60 1.95
CA ALA A 46 12.83 -4.26 2.43
C ALA A 46 11.57 -4.25 3.31
N LEU A 47 10.52 -5.01 2.94
CA LEU A 47 9.31 -5.20 3.74
C LEU A 47 9.63 -5.87 5.07
N ALA A 48 10.45 -6.92 5.08
CA ALA A 48 10.87 -7.59 6.31
C ALA A 48 11.66 -6.63 7.23
N GLN A 49 12.53 -5.79 6.67
CA GLN A 49 13.24 -4.76 7.43
C GLN A 49 12.30 -3.68 7.99
N MET A 50 11.35 -3.19 7.18
CA MET A 50 10.33 -2.25 7.64
C MET A 50 9.47 -2.84 8.75
N LEU A 51 9.09 -4.12 8.64
CA LEU A 51 8.36 -4.82 9.69
C LEU A 51 9.22 -4.98 10.94
N LEU A 52 10.48 -5.38 10.82
CA LEU A 52 11.37 -5.53 11.96
C LEU A 52 11.56 -4.21 12.72
N VAL A 53 11.93 -3.14 12.01
CA VAL A 53 12.09 -1.81 12.60
C VAL A 53 10.76 -1.30 13.14
N GLY A 54 9.65 -1.53 12.44
CA GLY A 54 8.31 -1.19 12.89
C GLY A 54 7.92 -1.90 14.19
N VAL A 55 8.23 -3.19 14.32
CA VAL A 55 7.98 -3.97 15.54
C VAL A 55 8.86 -3.47 16.68
N ILE A 56 10.16 -3.25 16.45
CA ILE A 56 11.06 -2.68 17.48
C ILE A 56 10.55 -1.30 17.92
N GLY A 57 10.18 -0.44 16.96
CA GLY A 57 9.60 0.87 17.23
C GLY A 57 8.28 0.79 18.01
N ALA A 58 7.41 -0.17 17.68
CA ALA A 58 6.18 -0.41 18.42
C ALA A 58 6.46 -0.88 19.85
N ILE A 59 7.40 -1.82 20.05
CA ILE A 59 7.80 -2.30 21.38
C ILE A 59 8.35 -1.14 22.22
N LEU A 60 9.28 -0.36 21.66
CA LEU A 60 9.87 0.80 22.35
C LEU A 60 8.82 1.87 22.63
N GLY A 61 7.92 2.14 21.68
CA GLY A 61 6.84 3.11 21.83
C GLY A 61 5.85 2.71 22.94
N ILE A 62 5.42 1.45 22.95
CA ILE A 62 4.55 0.91 24.01
C ILE A 62 5.29 0.94 25.36
N SER A 63 6.56 0.53 25.40
CA SER A 63 7.35 0.52 26.64
C SER A 63 7.52 1.94 27.20
N ALA A 64 7.90 2.90 26.35
CA ALA A 64 8.02 4.31 26.73
C ALA A 64 6.68 4.88 27.22
N TRP A 65 5.57 4.51 26.56
CA TRP A 65 4.24 4.91 26.99
C TRP A 65 3.88 4.39 28.39
N LEU A 66 4.14 3.11 28.66
CA LEU A 66 3.90 2.52 29.97
C LEU A 66 4.72 3.20 31.08
N VAL A 67 6.01 3.48 30.81
CA VAL A 67 6.87 4.22 31.74
C VAL A 67 6.37 5.64 31.96
N ALA A 68 5.89 6.33 30.91
CA ALA A 68 5.32 7.67 31.04
C ALA A 68 4.05 7.67 31.90
N VAL A 69 3.12 6.72 31.65
CA VAL A 69 1.90 6.55 32.45
C VAL A 69 2.24 6.25 33.91
N TRP A 70 3.20 5.35 34.14
CA TRP A 70 3.69 5.04 35.48
C TRP A 70 4.27 6.28 36.17
N GLY A 71 5.16 7.01 35.50
CA GLY A 71 5.80 8.21 36.02
C GLY A 71 4.81 9.32 36.35
N ILE A 72 3.80 9.54 35.50
CA ILE A 72 2.72 10.51 35.76
C ILE A 72 1.93 10.09 37.00
N THR A 73 1.54 8.82 37.09
CA THR A 73 0.77 8.31 38.24
C THR A 73 1.58 8.46 39.53
N TRP A 74 2.87 8.09 39.50
CA TRP A 74 3.77 8.23 40.64
C TRP A 74 3.96 9.69 41.05
N GLY A 75 4.16 10.60 40.08
CA GLY A 75 4.27 12.04 40.32
C GLY A 75 3.02 12.63 40.96
N LEU A 76 1.82 12.21 40.51
CA LEU A 76 0.55 12.61 41.13
C LEU A 76 0.45 12.13 42.57
N MET A 77 0.84 10.88 42.86
CA MET A 77 0.87 10.37 44.24
C MET A 77 1.90 11.13 45.10
N ALA A 78 3.05 11.50 44.55
CA ALA A 78 4.08 12.29 45.25
C ALA A 78 3.59 13.70 45.61
N LEU A 79 2.62 14.25 44.87
CA LEU A 79 1.94 15.51 45.20
C LEU A 79 0.87 15.35 46.31
N GLY A 80 0.73 14.15 46.88
CA GLY A 80 -0.21 13.86 47.96
C GLY A 80 -1.60 13.44 47.49
N LEU A 81 -1.81 13.21 46.17
CA LEU A 81 -3.07 12.65 45.70
C LEU A 81 -3.21 11.20 46.18
N ALA A 82 -4.42 10.85 46.59
CA ALA A 82 -4.75 9.46 46.89
C ALA A 82 -4.58 8.58 45.63
N PRO A 83 -4.08 7.34 45.75
CA PRO A 83 -3.78 6.48 44.61
C PRO A 83 -4.95 6.29 43.64
N TRP A 84 -6.18 6.15 44.17
CA TRP A 84 -7.39 5.99 43.36
C TRP A 84 -7.70 7.22 42.49
N LEU A 85 -7.44 8.42 43.02
CA LEU A 85 -7.69 9.68 42.30
C LEU A 85 -6.65 9.88 41.19
N ALA A 86 -5.38 9.56 41.48
CA ALA A 86 -4.30 9.60 40.48
C ALA A 86 -4.59 8.64 39.30
N ILE A 87 -5.02 7.41 39.59
CA ILE A 87 -5.40 6.42 38.58
C ILE A 87 -6.60 6.91 37.75
N LEU A 88 -7.64 7.45 38.40
CA LEU A 88 -8.80 7.99 37.69
C LEU A 88 -8.44 9.12 36.72
N LEU A 89 -7.56 10.04 37.12
CA LEU A 89 -7.11 11.14 36.27
C LEU A 89 -6.35 10.63 35.04
N VAL A 90 -5.47 9.65 35.24
CA VAL A 90 -4.70 9.03 34.16
C VAL A 90 -5.61 8.28 33.19
N ILE A 91 -6.61 7.54 33.69
CA ILE A 91 -7.63 6.88 32.87
C ILE A 91 -8.42 7.91 32.07
N ALA A 92 -8.89 8.98 32.70
CA ALA A 92 -9.63 10.04 32.04
C ALA A 92 -8.82 10.68 30.90
N ALA A 93 -7.54 10.99 31.15
CA ALA A 93 -6.64 11.52 30.13
C ALA A 93 -6.46 10.55 28.95
N ASN A 94 -6.31 9.25 29.21
CA ASN A 94 -6.22 8.22 28.16
C ASN A 94 -7.49 8.12 27.32
N LEU A 95 -8.68 8.18 27.95
CA LEU A 95 -9.95 8.15 27.24
C LEU A 95 -10.16 9.39 26.35
N ILE A 96 -9.76 10.57 26.83
CA ILE A 96 -9.79 11.79 26.03
C ILE A 96 -8.85 11.66 24.83
N GLY A 97 -7.62 11.17 25.05
CA GLY A 97 -6.67 10.89 23.97
C GLY A 97 -7.23 9.91 22.93
N ALA A 98 -7.81 8.80 23.39
CA ALA A 98 -8.44 7.81 22.54
C ALA A 98 -9.59 8.41 21.71
N TRP A 99 -10.45 9.22 22.33
CA TRP A 99 -11.54 9.92 21.65
C TRP A 99 -11.02 10.85 20.55
N ILE A 100 -9.97 11.63 20.83
CA ILE A 100 -9.33 12.51 19.83
C ILE A 100 -8.79 11.69 18.67
N CYS A 101 -8.10 10.58 18.92
CA CYS A 101 -7.61 9.68 17.88
C CYS A 101 -8.75 9.12 17.01
N VAL A 102 -9.85 8.67 17.61
CA VAL A 102 -11.02 8.18 16.88
C VAL A 102 -11.61 9.28 15.98
N VAL A 103 -11.76 10.51 16.49
CA VAL A 103 -12.26 11.64 15.71
C VAL A 103 -11.29 11.99 14.57
N ALA A 104 -9.99 11.96 14.82
CA ALA A 104 -8.96 12.23 13.82
C ALA A 104 -8.98 11.17 12.70
N VAL A 105 -9.05 9.88 13.06
CA VAL A 105 -9.18 8.78 12.10
C VAL A 105 -10.46 8.91 11.28
N LYS A 106 -11.61 9.23 11.92
CA LYS A 106 -12.86 9.48 11.20
C LYS A 106 -12.73 10.61 10.18
N LYS A 107 -12.10 11.74 10.56
CA LYS A 107 -11.85 12.87 9.65
C LYS A 107 -10.91 12.51 8.51
N LEU A 108 -9.85 11.73 8.76
CA LEU A 108 -8.92 11.26 7.73
C LEU A 108 -9.59 10.28 6.77
N ALA A 109 -10.35 9.32 7.31
CA ALA A 109 -11.09 8.35 6.52
C ALA A 109 -12.10 9.03 5.59
N GLN A 110 -12.83 10.04 6.08
CA GLN A 110 -13.74 10.84 5.25
C GLN A 110 -13.02 11.57 4.11
N ARG A 111 -11.79 12.06 4.35
CA ARG A 111 -10.96 12.71 3.32
C ARG A 111 -10.39 11.73 2.29
N LEU A 112 -10.06 10.51 2.72
CA LEU A 112 -9.52 9.46 1.86
C LEU A 112 -10.61 8.77 1.01
N LEU A 113 -11.83 8.67 1.54
CA LEU A 113 -12.94 7.96 0.88
C LEU A 113 -13.60 8.77 -0.26
N PHE A 114 -13.45 10.10 -0.32
CA PHE A 114 -14.16 10.95 -1.28
C PHE A 114 -13.37 12.24 -1.57
N PRO A 115 -12.37 12.28 -2.49
CA PRO A 115 -12.65 12.71 -3.88
C PRO A 115 -11.62 12.31 -4.97
N ALA A 116 -10.47 11.71 -4.62
CA ALA A 116 -9.36 11.45 -5.55
C ALA A 116 -9.62 10.23 -6.45
N THR A 117 -10.34 9.24 -5.92
CA THR A 117 -10.76 8.03 -6.66
C THR A 117 -11.89 8.35 -7.64
N LEU A 118 -12.80 9.25 -7.28
CA LEU A 118 -13.91 9.68 -8.15
C LEU A 118 -13.44 10.62 -9.27
N LYS A 119 -12.44 11.48 -9.03
CA LYS A 119 -11.88 12.34 -10.09
C LYS A 119 -11.23 11.55 -11.23
N HIS A 120 -10.63 10.40 -10.95
CA HIS A 120 -10.04 9.56 -12.01
C HIS A 120 -11.08 8.73 -12.77
N LEU A 121 -12.22 8.43 -12.15
CA LEU A 121 -13.32 7.70 -12.81
C LEU A 121 -14.20 8.59 -13.70
N HIS A 122 -14.25 9.90 -13.46
CA HIS A 122 -15.08 10.83 -14.25
C HIS A 122 -14.39 11.38 -15.52
N VAL A 123 -13.14 10.98 -15.83
CA VAL A 123 -12.37 11.53 -16.97
C VAL A 123 -12.41 10.65 -18.24
N LYS A 124 -13.18 9.55 -18.29
CA LYS A 124 -13.30 8.77 -19.54
C LYS A 124 -14.73 8.43 -19.94
N ASN A 125 -15.55 9.45 -20.13
CA ASN A 125 -16.63 9.50 -21.13
C ASN A 125 -17.01 10.98 -21.30
N PRO A 126 -17.27 11.56 -22.50
CA PRO A 126 -17.57 10.95 -23.79
C PRO A 126 -16.95 11.64 -25.03
N ALA A 127 -17.35 11.17 -26.21
CA ALA A 127 -17.42 11.84 -27.54
C ALA A 127 -16.47 11.29 -28.62
N GLY A 128 -17.06 10.61 -29.58
CA GLY A 128 -16.41 10.07 -30.79
C GLY A 128 -17.30 9.10 -31.59
N ALA A 129 -18.47 8.71 -31.08
CA ALA A 129 -19.49 8.00 -31.83
C ALA A 129 -20.53 8.98 -32.38
N SER A 130 -20.18 9.67 -33.46
CA SER A 130 -21.07 10.12 -34.54
C SER A 130 -20.39 11.23 -35.34
N GLU A 131 -19.83 10.88 -36.49
CA GLU A 131 -20.00 11.58 -37.78
C GLU A 131 -19.68 10.59 -38.92
#